data_AF-A0A942IFM6-F1
#
_entry.id   AF-A0A942IFM6-F1
#
_cell.length_a   1.000
_cell.length_b   1.000
_cell.length_c   1.000
_cell.angle_alpha   90.00
_cell.angle_beta   90.00
_cell.angle_gamma   90.00
#
_symmetry.space_group_name_H-M   'P 1'
#
loop_
_entity.id
_entity.type
_entity.pdbx_description
1 polymer ?
#
loop_
_entity_poly.entity_id
_entity_poly.type
_entity_poly.pdbx_seq_one_letter_code
_entity_poly.pdbx_strand_id
1 'polypeptide(L)'
;MSCRMGTQIQMVAHEEIDESFLTQVRLWANEVLEMAEFPSPPPLLCITIWKTMKEFQAFCQREKKELGIVTGEETDFLATHDAWRGYPRIHVCEERLIGIPSVIIQGVIHHEIGHALHHGTLEFYTFRFSSRLQEAGLSCGFNLSLLQQSVYLLSVAIKDREVMQWLAKKGLGFSQQVLLKHIISDTEEEHRIWEVVQGFPPLRKIAFAAFLKTLLPIEALISAGIEEAQALRNHWNEAYAWLSKREQETLSLLARSIMNHEGKTFQERLEQAVLRLITEPSL
;
A
#
# COMPACT_ATOMS: atom_id res chain seq x y z
N MET A 1 -4.83 33.74 -18.41
CA MET A 1 -5.00 32.29 -18.14
C MET A 1 -3.66 31.62 -18.41
N SER A 2 -2.89 31.34 -17.36
CA SER A 2 -1.55 30.73 -17.48
C SER A 2 -1.71 29.22 -17.34
N CYS A 3 -1.39 28.48 -18.40
CA CYS A 3 -1.36 27.03 -18.41
C CYS A 3 -0.16 26.57 -17.57
N ARG A 4 -0.40 26.15 -16.32
CA ARG A 4 0.66 25.49 -15.54
C ARG A 4 0.99 24.19 -16.28
N MET A 5 2.26 24.02 -16.66
CA MET A 5 2.77 22.78 -17.23
C MET A 5 2.69 21.68 -16.15
N GLY A 6 1.54 21.02 -16.07
CA GLY A 6 1.31 19.89 -15.18
C GLY A 6 2.06 18.65 -15.66
N THR A 7 2.15 17.65 -14.78
CA THR A 7 2.49 16.25 -15.07
C THR A 7 2.08 15.84 -16.47
N GLN A 8 2.99 15.19 -17.22
CA GLN A 8 2.61 14.52 -18.45
C GLN A 8 1.81 13.28 -18.04
N ILE A 9 0.49 13.45 -17.87
CA ILE A 9 -0.42 12.37 -17.51
C ILE A 9 -0.87 11.72 -18.81
N GLN A 10 -0.40 10.50 -19.04
CA GLN A 10 -0.87 9.69 -20.14
C GLN A 10 -1.95 8.75 -19.62
N MET A 11 -3.21 9.02 -19.96
CA MET A 11 -4.28 8.05 -19.74
C MET A 11 -4.44 7.21 -21.01
N VAL A 12 -4.29 5.89 -20.88
CA VAL A 12 -4.44 4.93 -21.97
C VAL A 12 -5.63 4.03 -21.64
N ALA A 13 -6.61 3.96 -22.52
CA ALA A 13 -7.73 3.03 -22.42
C ALA A 13 -7.51 1.89 -23.42
N HIS A 14 -7.60 0.64 -22.95
CA HIS A 14 -7.67 -0.52 -23.82
C HIS A 14 -9.14 -0.86 -24.05
N GLU A 15 -9.57 -0.94 -25.32
CA GLU A 15 -10.96 -1.23 -25.76
C GLU A 15 -11.97 -0.07 -25.63
N GLU A 16 -13.24 -0.33 -25.99
CA GLU A 16 -14.39 0.57 -25.76
C GLU A 16 -14.73 0.62 -24.26
N ILE A 17 -13.86 1.27 -23.47
CA ILE A 17 -14.12 1.63 -22.08
C ILE A 17 -15.32 2.58 -22.02
N ASP A 18 -16.12 2.48 -20.96
CA ASP A 18 -17.19 3.45 -20.71
C ASP A 18 -16.60 4.87 -20.56
N GLU A 19 -16.97 5.78 -21.46
CA GLU A 19 -16.48 7.16 -21.45
C GLU A 19 -16.82 7.91 -20.16
N SER A 20 -17.94 7.58 -19.51
CA SER A 20 -18.31 8.14 -18.21
C SER A 20 -17.35 7.67 -17.11
N PHE A 21 -16.95 6.39 -17.14
CA PHE A 21 -15.95 5.85 -16.22
C PHE A 21 -14.59 6.49 -16.44
N LEU A 22 -14.14 6.60 -17.70
CA LEU A 22 -12.87 7.27 -18.03
C LEU A 22 -12.85 8.73 -17.58
N THR A 23 -13.95 9.46 -17.80
CA THR A 23 -14.12 10.84 -17.35
C THR A 23 -14.05 10.95 -15.83
N GLN A 24 -14.67 10.01 -15.12
CA GLN A 24 -14.68 10.00 -13.66
C GLN A 24 -13.30 9.71 -13.07
N VAL A 25 -12.56 8.73 -13.61
CA VAL A 25 -11.18 8.46 -13.19
C VAL A 25 -10.28 9.66 -13.44
N ARG A 26 -10.46 10.36 -14.57
CA ARG A 26 -9.72 11.59 -14.87
C ARG A 26 -10.01 12.70 -13.87
N LEU A 27 -11.27 12.86 -13.48
CA LEU A 27 -11.66 13.86 -12.49
C LEU A 27 -10.95 13.61 -11.15
N TRP A 28 -11.07 12.39 -10.60
CA TRP A 28 -10.41 12.01 -9.35
C TRP A 28 -8.88 12.09 -9.44
N ALA A 29 -8.32 11.80 -10.63
CA ALA A 29 -6.90 11.97 -10.83
C ALA A 29 -6.46 13.43 -10.72
N ASN A 30 -7.22 14.33 -11.33
CA ASN A 30 -6.94 15.76 -11.26
C ASN A 30 -7.09 16.32 -9.84
N GLU A 31 -8.03 15.83 -9.04
CA GLU A 31 -8.19 16.24 -7.63
C GLU A 31 -6.87 16.12 -6.84
N VAL A 32 -6.12 15.03 -7.05
CA VAL A 32 -4.82 14.84 -6.39
C VAL A 32 -3.70 15.64 -7.07
N LEU A 33 -3.68 15.63 -8.40
CA LEU A 33 -2.59 16.21 -9.18
C LEU A 33 -2.56 17.74 -9.09
N GLU A 34 -3.72 18.40 -8.94
CA GLU A 34 -3.80 19.84 -8.72
C GLU A 34 -3.24 20.27 -7.35
N MET A 35 -3.22 19.35 -6.37
CA MET A 35 -2.71 19.58 -5.02
C MET A 35 -1.21 19.25 -4.87
N ALA A 36 -0.63 18.57 -5.87
CA ALA A 36 0.74 18.10 -5.85
C ALA A 36 1.73 19.17 -6.34
N GLU A 37 2.92 19.15 -5.77
CA GLU A 37 4.07 19.95 -6.20
C GLU A 37 4.99 19.07 -7.04
N PHE A 38 5.34 19.52 -8.23
CA PHE A 38 6.14 18.75 -9.18
C PHE A 38 7.53 19.35 -9.38
N PRO A 39 8.57 18.51 -9.51
CA PRO A 39 9.85 18.98 -10.04
C PRO A 39 9.68 19.45 -11.49
N SER A 40 10.65 20.22 -11.99
CA SER A 40 10.71 20.64 -13.40
C SER A 40 11.88 19.93 -14.10
N PRO A 41 11.64 19.17 -15.20
CA PRO A 41 10.35 18.90 -15.84
C PRO A 41 9.47 17.95 -14.99
N PRO A 42 8.13 18.01 -15.17
CA PRO A 42 7.24 17.21 -14.36
C PRO A 42 7.34 15.72 -14.74
N PRO A 43 7.17 14.80 -13.78
CA PRO A 43 7.32 13.37 -14.03
C PRO A 43 6.24 12.86 -15.00
N LEU A 44 6.57 11.79 -15.74
CA LEU A 44 5.59 11.03 -16.52
C LEU A 44 4.76 10.18 -15.55
N LEU A 45 3.43 10.30 -15.62
CA LEU A 45 2.49 9.41 -14.93
C LEU A 45 1.62 8.72 -15.97
N CYS A 46 1.65 7.39 -16.01
CA CYS A 46 0.78 6.62 -16.88
C CYS A 46 -0.37 6.01 -16.09
N ILE A 47 -1.61 6.26 -16.50
CA ILE A 47 -2.80 5.59 -15.96
C ILE A 47 -3.40 4.75 -17.08
N THR A 48 -3.38 3.43 -16.90
CA THR A 48 -3.94 2.49 -17.87
C THR A 48 -5.27 1.96 -17.36
N ILE A 49 -6.32 2.11 -18.17
CA ILE A 49 -7.65 1.59 -17.89
C ILE A 49 -7.84 0.30 -18.68
N TRP A 50 -8.14 -0.77 -17.96
CA TRP A 50 -8.41 -2.10 -18.49
C TRP A 50 -9.91 -2.37 -18.43
N LYS A 51 -10.46 -2.95 -19.49
CA LYS A 51 -11.86 -3.37 -19.47
C LYS A 51 -12.05 -4.59 -18.58
N THR A 52 -11.19 -5.59 -18.76
CA THR A 52 -11.32 -6.90 -18.13
C THR A 52 -10.11 -7.27 -17.27
N MET A 53 -10.37 -8.04 -16.21
CA MET A 53 -9.33 -8.62 -15.35
C MET A 53 -8.43 -9.58 -16.11
N LYS A 54 -8.97 -10.30 -17.11
CA LYS A 54 -8.21 -11.24 -17.93
C LYS A 54 -7.06 -10.55 -18.67
N GLU A 55 -7.32 -9.39 -19.27
CA GLU A 55 -6.30 -8.65 -20.01
C GLU A 55 -5.29 -8.02 -19.07
N PHE A 56 -5.75 -7.43 -17.98
CA PHE A 56 -4.90 -6.87 -16.94
C PHE A 56 -3.95 -7.93 -16.37
N GLN A 57 -4.47 -9.11 -16.01
CA GLN A 57 -3.67 -10.26 -15.56
C GLN A 57 -2.64 -10.69 -16.60
N ALA A 58 -3.06 -10.82 -17.86
CA ALA A 58 -2.16 -11.23 -18.93
C ALA A 58 -1.05 -10.19 -19.17
N PHE A 59 -1.35 -8.90 -19.04
CA PHE A 59 -0.36 -7.82 -19.08
C PHE A 59 0.64 -7.95 -17.93
N CYS A 60 0.17 -8.02 -16.68
CA CYS A 60 1.04 -8.14 -15.50
C CYS A 60 1.95 -9.36 -15.58
N GLN A 61 1.43 -10.52 -15.98
CA GLN A 61 2.23 -11.74 -16.14
C GLN A 61 3.34 -11.58 -17.18
N ARG A 62 3.05 -10.91 -18.31
CA ARG A 62 4.06 -10.64 -19.34
C ARG A 62 5.13 -9.67 -18.84
N GLU A 63 4.73 -8.57 -18.21
CA GLU A 63 5.65 -7.57 -17.66
C GLU A 63 6.59 -8.20 -16.63
N LYS A 64 6.04 -8.96 -15.67
CA LYS A 64 6.84 -9.63 -14.63
C LYS A 64 7.82 -10.64 -15.22
N LYS A 65 7.38 -11.42 -16.20
CA LYS A 65 8.24 -12.38 -16.89
C LYS A 65 9.38 -11.69 -17.65
N GLU A 66 9.08 -10.60 -18.35
CA GLU A 66 10.09 -9.85 -19.12
C GLU A 66 11.13 -9.19 -18.20
N LEU A 67 10.68 -8.66 -17.06
CA LEU A 67 11.52 -7.90 -16.12
C LEU A 67 12.13 -8.77 -15.00
N GLY A 68 11.80 -10.06 -14.95
CA GLY A 68 12.29 -10.97 -13.90
C GLY A 68 11.75 -10.67 -12.50
N ILE A 69 10.53 -10.12 -12.41
CA ILE A 69 9.91 -9.72 -11.15
C ILE A 69 9.24 -10.93 -10.49
N VAL A 70 9.62 -11.20 -9.25
CA VAL A 70 9.19 -12.40 -8.50
C VAL A 70 8.25 -12.10 -7.33
N THR A 71 7.92 -10.83 -7.09
CA THR A 71 7.12 -10.38 -5.93
C THR A 71 5.62 -10.34 -6.23
N GLY A 72 4.78 -10.62 -5.22
CA GLY A 72 3.35 -10.25 -5.11
C GLY A 72 2.37 -10.88 -6.11
N GLU A 73 1.08 -10.88 -5.77
CA GLU A 73 -0.03 -10.97 -6.74
C GLU A 73 -0.70 -9.59 -6.81
N GLU A 74 -0.45 -8.87 -7.89
CA GLU A 74 -0.93 -7.50 -8.09
C GLU A 74 -2.45 -7.47 -8.30
N THR A 75 -3.06 -8.61 -8.60
CA THR A 75 -4.46 -8.69 -9.03
C THR A 75 -5.47 -8.74 -7.89
N ASP A 76 -5.03 -8.71 -6.64
CA ASP A 76 -5.91 -8.75 -5.47
C ASP A 76 -6.35 -7.36 -5.01
N PHE A 77 -5.72 -6.31 -5.56
CA PHE A 77 -6.03 -4.92 -5.25
C PHE A 77 -7.11 -4.34 -6.18
N LEU A 78 -7.87 -3.36 -5.69
CA LEU A 78 -8.90 -2.65 -6.47
C LEU A 78 -8.31 -1.86 -7.65
N ALA A 79 -7.11 -1.32 -7.45
CA ALA A 79 -6.23 -0.79 -8.49
C ALA A 79 -4.78 -1.06 -8.06
N THR A 80 -3.83 -0.92 -8.98
CA THR A 80 -2.42 -1.17 -8.68
C THR A 80 -1.54 -0.07 -9.21
N HIS A 81 -0.39 0.10 -8.58
CA HIS A 81 0.68 0.92 -9.09
C HIS A 81 1.98 0.10 -9.20
N ASP A 82 2.83 0.52 -10.14
CA ASP A 82 4.19 0.03 -10.23
C ASP A 82 5.13 1.12 -10.77
N ALA A 83 6.43 0.91 -10.62
CA ALA A 83 7.45 1.72 -11.30
C ALA A 83 8.54 0.84 -11.92
N TRP A 84 8.18 -0.37 -12.35
CA TRP A 84 9.13 -1.40 -12.80
C TRP A 84 9.95 -0.97 -14.01
N ARG A 85 9.38 -0.13 -14.88
CA ARG A 85 10.05 0.44 -16.06
C ARG A 85 10.76 1.77 -15.76
N GLY A 86 10.86 2.18 -14.49
CA GLY A 86 11.54 3.40 -14.08
C GLY A 86 10.67 4.68 -14.07
N TYR A 87 9.37 4.55 -14.29
CA TYR A 87 8.39 5.64 -14.20
C TYR A 87 7.09 5.10 -13.59
N PRO A 88 6.31 5.94 -12.87
CA PRO A 88 5.10 5.50 -12.20
C PRO A 88 3.99 5.15 -13.20
N ARG A 89 3.38 3.99 -12.98
CA ARG A 89 2.22 3.49 -13.70
C ARG A 89 1.14 3.11 -12.72
N ILE A 90 -0.10 3.39 -13.08
CA ILE A 90 -1.30 3.00 -12.36
C ILE A 90 -2.16 2.18 -13.32
N HIS A 91 -2.68 1.07 -12.83
CA HIS A 91 -3.57 0.19 -13.57
C HIS A 91 -4.91 0.10 -12.84
N VAL A 92 -5.98 0.44 -13.56
CA VAL A 92 -7.36 0.42 -13.07
C VAL A 92 -8.15 -0.52 -13.97
N CYS A 93 -8.85 -1.50 -13.38
CA CYS A 93 -9.68 -2.43 -14.13
C CYS A 93 -11.15 -2.11 -13.88
N GLU A 94 -11.92 -1.79 -14.93
CA GLU A 94 -13.33 -1.45 -14.82
C GLU A 94 -14.16 -2.62 -14.28
N GLU A 95 -13.97 -3.84 -14.83
CA GLU A 95 -14.64 -5.07 -14.37
C GLU A 95 -14.45 -5.31 -12.87
N ARG A 96 -13.26 -5.01 -12.33
CA ARG A 96 -12.94 -5.17 -10.91
C ARG A 96 -13.73 -4.23 -10.00
N LEU A 97 -14.12 -3.07 -10.51
CA LEU A 97 -14.74 -2.01 -9.73
C LEU A 97 -16.27 -2.03 -9.84
N ILE A 98 -16.84 -2.97 -10.59
CA ILE A 98 -18.28 -3.18 -10.69
C ILE A 98 -18.86 -3.44 -9.28
N GLY A 99 -19.88 -2.68 -8.91
CA GLY A 99 -20.56 -2.80 -7.62
C GLY A 99 -19.84 -2.14 -6.45
N ILE A 100 -18.64 -1.56 -6.66
CA ILE A 100 -17.93 -0.81 -5.63
C ILE A 100 -18.47 0.63 -5.60
N PRO A 101 -18.87 1.16 -4.43
CA PRO A 101 -19.31 2.55 -4.28
C PRO A 101 -18.27 3.56 -4.80
N SER A 102 -18.73 4.58 -5.53
CA SER A 102 -17.86 5.57 -6.18
C SER A 102 -16.90 6.28 -5.23
N VAL A 103 -17.32 6.56 -3.99
CA VAL A 103 -16.46 7.16 -2.95
C VAL A 103 -15.28 6.27 -2.56
N ILE A 104 -15.44 4.93 -2.61
CA ILE A 104 -14.34 3.98 -2.38
C ILE A 104 -13.41 4.00 -3.58
N ILE A 105 -13.95 3.99 -4.81
CA ILE A 105 -13.14 4.06 -6.03
C ILE A 105 -12.33 5.36 -6.07
N GLN A 106 -12.94 6.50 -5.75
CA GLN A 106 -12.24 7.77 -5.58
C GLN A 106 -11.08 7.65 -4.58
N GLY A 107 -11.33 7.06 -3.42
CA GLY A 107 -10.31 6.77 -2.42
C GLY A 107 -9.15 5.94 -2.99
N VAL A 108 -9.45 4.89 -3.76
CA VAL A 108 -8.46 4.04 -4.45
C VAL A 108 -7.63 4.86 -5.43
N ILE A 109 -8.27 5.62 -6.33
CA ILE A 109 -7.54 6.44 -7.33
C ILE A 109 -6.64 7.47 -6.65
N HIS A 110 -7.12 8.12 -5.59
CA HIS A 110 -6.30 9.05 -4.81
C HIS A 110 -5.10 8.36 -4.19
N HIS A 111 -5.30 7.17 -3.63
CA HIS A 111 -4.26 6.36 -3.01
C HIS A 111 -3.17 5.97 -4.00
N GLU A 112 -3.55 5.39 -5.15
CA GLU A 112 -2.60 4.97 -6.18
C GLU A 112 -1.82 6.14 -6.78
N ILE A 113 -2.46 7.31 -6.94
CA ILE A 113 -1.75 8.52 -7.38
C ILE A 113 -0.79 8.99 -6.31
N GLY A 114 -1.17 8.94 -5.04
CA GLY A 114 -0.23 9.19 -3.93
C GLY A 114 1.00 8.29 -4.02
N HIS A 115 0.83 7.00 -4.30
CA HIS A 115 1.96 6.09 -4.53
C HIS A 115 2.79 6.47 -5.75
N ALA A 116 2.16 6.80 -6.87
CA ALA A 116 2.88 7.23 -8.06
C ALA A 116 3.75 8.48 -7.80
N LEU A 117 3.25 9.42 -6.99
CA LEU A 117 3.94 10.67 -6.68
C LEU A 117 5.09 10.51 -5.68
N HIS A 118 4.89 9.71 -4.63
CA HIS A 118 5.87 9.56 -3.54
C HIS A 118 6.79 8.36 -3.72
N HIS A 119 6.32 7.32 -4.39
CA HIS A 119 6.96 6.01 -4.47
C HIS A 119 7.17 5.54 -5.92
N GLY A 120 7.08 6.46 -6.89
CA GLY A 120 7.16 6.19 -8.33
C GLY A 120 8.56 5.94 -8.89
N THR A 121 9.55 5.65 -8.04
CA THR A 121 10.94 5.41 -8.44
C THR A 121 11.40 4.01 -8.03
N LEU A 122 12.39 3.46 -8.73
CA LEU A 122 12.91 2.10 -8.48
C LEU A 122 13.49 1.90 -7.07
N GLU A 123 13.85 2.98 -6.38
CA GLU A 123 14.41 2.90 -5.02
C GLU A 123 13.39 2.37 -4.00
N PHE A 124 12.08 2.48 -4.26
CA PHE A 124 11.01 1.94 -3.41
C PHE A 124 10.66 0.48 -3.73
N TYR A 125 11.25 -0.10 -4.78
CA TYR A 125 11.04 -1.49 -5.22
C TYR A 125 12.29 -2.36 -5.06
N THR A 126 13.39 -1.76 -4.65
CA THR A 126 14.65 -2.46 -4.39
C THR A 126 14.99 -2.36 -2.92
N PHE A 127 15.53 -3.43 -2.36
CA PHE A 127 16.00 -3.47 -0.98
C PHE A 127 17.28 -4.28 -0.91
N ARG A 128 18.29 -3.75 -0.22
CA ARG A 128 19.57 -4.44 0.00
C ARG A 128 19.66 -4.87 1.44
N PHE A 129 19.68 -6.18 1.67
CA PHE A 129 19.80 -6.73 3.02
C PHE A 129 21.19 -6.45 3.58
N SER A 130 21.26 -5.68 4.66
CA SER A 130 22.50 -5.51 5.44
C SER A 130 22.91 -6.84 6.09
N SER A 131 24.21 -7.01 6.36
CA SER A 131 24.70 -8.19 7.10
C SER A 131 24.00 -8.32 8.45
N ARG A 132 23.80 -7.18 9.14
CA ARG A 132 23.08 -7.12 10.41
C ARG A 132 21.66 -7.69 10.31
N LEU A 133 20.91 -7.30 9.29
CA LEU A 133 19.55 -7.78 9.09
C LEU A 133 19.52 -9.28 8.75
N GLN A 134 20.47 -9.75 7.93
CA GLN A 134 20.57 -11.17 7.59
C GLN A 134 20.93 -12.03 8.82
N GLU A 135 21.90 -11.60 9.62
CA GLU A 135 22.30 -12.28 10.85
C GLU A 135 21.16 -12.33 11.89
N ALA A 136 20.45 -11.21 12.06
CA ALA A 136 19.27 -11.15 12.93
C ALA A 136 18.16 -12.08 12.43
N GLY A 137 17.89 -12.08 11.12
CA GLY A 137 16.92 -12.98 10.49
C GLY A 137 17.23 -14.45 10.79
N LEU A 138 18.46 -14.89 10.51
CA LEU A 138 18.90 -16.27 10.77
C LEU A 138 18.75 -16.64 12.26
N SER A 139 19.17 -15.74 13.15
CA SER A 139 19.08 -15.94 14.61
C SER A 139 17.62 -16.06 15.10
N CYS A 140 16.67 -15.43 14.40
CA CYS A 140 15.25 -15.47 14.69
C CYS A 140 14.49 -16.54 13.88
N GLY A 141 15.18 -17.43 13.17
CA GLY A 141 14.56 -18.52 12.40
C GLY A 141 14.00 -18.11 11.03
N PHE A 142 14.37 -16.93 10.53
CA PHE A 142 14.03 -16.49 9.18
C PHE A 142 15.06 -17.00 8.18
N ASN A 143 14.61 -17.78 7.19
CA ASN A 143 15.37 -17.96 5.97
C ASN A 143 15.24 -16.70 5.08
N LEU A 144 16.02 -16.64 4.01
CA LEU A 144 16.04 -15.48 3.11
C LEU A 144 14.65 -15.18 2.51
N SER A 145 13.86 -16.21 2.19
CA SER A 145 12.52 -16.03 1.59
C SER A 145 11.54 -15.39 2.58
N LEU A 146 11.51 -15.83 3.83
CA LEU A 146 10.69 -15.20 4.86
C LEU A 146 11.15 -13.77 5.13
N LEU A 147 12.46 -13.53 5.16
CA LEU A 147 13.00 -12.19 5.37
C LEU A 147 12.62 -11.24 4.21
N GLN A 148 12.67 -11.74 2.97
CA GLN A 148 12.17 -11.02 1.79
C GLN A 148 10.67 -10.71 1.90
N GLN A 149 9.87 -11.66 2.37
CA GLN A 149 8.44 -11.45 2.57
C GLN A 149 8.16 -10.39 3.65
N SER A 150 8.90 -10.39 4.77
CA SER A 150 8.80 -9.34 5.79
C SER A 150 9.11 -7.96 5.23
N VAL A 151 10.21 -7.84 4.48
CA VAL A 151 10.61 -6.59 3.84
C VAL A 151 9.52 -6.11 2.87
N TYR A 152 8.97 -7.01 2.05
CA TYR A 152 7.90 -6.68 1.12
C TYR A 152 6.66 -6.15 1.83
N LEU A 153 6.12 -6.90 2.80
CA LEU A 153 4.90 -6.52 3.52
C LEU A 153 5.06 -5.22 4.30
N LEU A 154 6.18 -5.03 4.99
CA LEU A 154 6.47 -3.79 5.71
C LEU A 154 6.73 -2.62 4.76
N SER A 155 7.34 -2.85 3.59
CA SER A 155 7.50 -1.82 2.55
C SER A 155 6.14 -1.30 2.11
N VAL A 156 5.19 -2.19 1.83
CA VAL A 156 3.81 -1.82 1.50
C VAL A 156 3.20 -1.02 2.65
N ALA A 157 3.20 -1.56 3.87
CA ALA A 157 2.56 -0.91 5.02
C ALA A 157 3.12 0.49 5.33
N ILE A 158 4.44 0.69 5.20
CA ILE A 158 5.09 2.00 5.40
C ILE A 158 4.71 2.97 4.28
N LYS A 159 4.73 2.52 3.01
CA LYS A 159 4.33 3.35 1.87
C LYS A 159 2.87 3.78 1.98
N ASP A 160 1.96 2.86 2.29
CA ASP A 160 0.53 3.14 2.43
C ASP A 160 0.31 4.19 3.54
N ARG A 161 1.04 4.08 4.66
CA ARG A 161 1.03 5.08 5.73
C ARG A 161 1.52 6.46 5.27
N GLU A 162 2.62 6.52 4.53
CA GLU A 162 3.16 7.78 4.00
C GLU A 162 2.16 8.45 3.02
N VAL A 163 1.53 7.66 2.14
CA VAL A 163 0.47 8.14 1.24
C VAL A 163 -0.75 8.63 2.00
N MET A 164 -1.26 7.86 2.96
CA MET A 164 -2.43 8.26 3.77
C MET A 164 -2.18 9.57 4.51
N GLN A 165 -1.01 9.70 5.14
CA GLN A 165 -0.65 10.90 5.86
C GLN A 165 -0.58 12.11 4.92
N TRP A 166 -0.04 11.94 3.72
CA TRP A 166 0.04 13.01 2.73
C TRP A 166 -1.34 13.42 2.21
N LEU A 167 -2.18 12.46 1.80
CA LEU A 167 -3.55 12.72 1.33
C LEU A 167 -4.39 13.40 2.40
N ALA A 168 -4.29 12.95 3.66
CA ALA A 168 -4.95 13.58 4.80
C ALA A 168 -4.56 15.06 4.94
N LYS A 169 -3.26 15.38 4.87
CA LYS A 169 -2.75 16.76 4.92
C LYS A 169 -3.22 17.62 3.75
N LYS A 170 -3.57 17.01 2.61
CA LYS A 170 -4.12 17.70 1.43
C LYS A 170 -5.65 17.82 1.46
N GLY A 171 -6.31 17.38 2.53
CA GLY A 171 -7.76 17.47 2.69
C GLY A 171 -8.54 16.30 2.07
N LEU A 172 -7.85 15.25 1.63
CA LEU A 172 -8.45 14.06 1.00
C LEU A 172 -8.67 12.90 1.99
N GLY A 173 -8.53 13.16 3.30
CA GLY A 173 -8.58 12.13 4.36
C GLY A 173 -9.90 11.37 4.45
N PHE A 174 -11.03 12.00 4.12
CA PHE A 174 -12.35 11.33 4.16
C PHE A 174 -12.43 10.16 3.17
N SER A 175 -12.00 10.36 1.92
CA SER A 175 -11.98 9.29 0.91
C SER A 175 -11.12 8.09 1.36
N GLN A 176 -10.02 8.38 2.06
CA GLN A 176 -9.12 7.37 2.61
C GLN A 176 -9.73 6.63 3.81
N GLN A 177 -10.49 7.33 4.65
CA GLN A 177 -11.21 6.72 5.75
C GLN A 177 -12.24 5.69 5.26
N VAL A 178 -13.00 6.06 4.22
CA VAL A 178 -14.00 5.18 3.60
C VAL A 178 -13.34 3.98 2.93
N LEU A 179 -12.22 4.20 2.24
CA LEU A 179 -11.41 3.11 1.67
C LEU A 179 -10.91 2.13 2.74
N LEU A 180 -10.30 2.63 3.82
CA LEU A 180 -9.82 1.76 4.90
C LEU A 180 -10.94 0.97 5.56
N LYS A 181 -12.11 1.59 5.77
CA LYS A 181 -13.29 0.89 6.29
C LYS A 181 -13.73 -0.25 5.37
N HIS A 182 -13.65 -0.07 4.06
CA HIS A 182 -13.94 -1.13 3.10
C HIS A 182 -12.90 -2.26 3.18
N ILE A 183 -11.60 -1.93 3.22
CA ILE A 183 -10.52 -2.93 3.26
C ILE A 183 -10.61 -3.79 4.53
N ILE A 184 -10.92 -3.20 5.70
CA ILE A 184 -11.00 -3.95 6.96
C ILE A 184 -12.35 -4.67 7.17
N SER A 185 -13.29 -4.58 6.22
CA SER A 185 -14.62 -5.16 6.40
C SER A 185 -14.69 -6.68 6.21
N ASP A 186 -13.66 -7.27 5.60
CA ASP A 186 -13.52 -8.71 5.40
C ASP A 186 -12.09 -9.14 5.76
N THR A 187 -11.94 -9.82 6.90
CA THR A 187 -10.65 -10.34 7.41
C THR A 187 -10.66 -11.87 7.49
N GLU A 188 -11.61 -12.55 6.84
CA GLU A 188 -11.79 -14.01 6.97
C GLU A 188 -10.60 -14.81 6.43
N GLU A 189 -10.00 -14.36 5.34
CA GLU A 189 -8.79 -14.99 4.81
C GLU A 189 -7.59 -14.81 5.76
N GLU A 190 -7.41 -13.60 6.29
CA GLU A 190 -6.36 -13.31 7.27
C GLU A 190 -6.53 -14.14 8.54
N HIS A 191 -7.77 -14.32 8.98
CA HIS A 191 -8.11 -15.16 10.12
C HIS A 191 -7.76 -16.63 9.87
N ARG A 192 -8.15 -17.19 8.71
CA ARG A 192 -7.79 -18.58 8.34
C ARG A 192 -6.28 -18.77 8.26
N ILE A 193 -5.55 -17.80 7.70
CA ILE A 193 -4.08 -17.84 7.65
C ILE A 193 -3.51 -17.80 9.06
N TRP A 194 -4.02 -16.90 9.91
CA TRP A 194 -3.59 -16.77 11.30
C TRP A 194 -3.72 -18.08 12.08
N GLU A 195 -4.85 -18.77 11.96
CA GLU A 195 -5.10 -20.04 12.65
C GLU A 195 -4.01 -21.08 12.37
N VAL A 196 -3.48 -21.10 11.14
CA VAL A 196 -2.43 -22.02 10.69
C VAL A 196 -1.05 -21.58 11.17
N VAL A 197 -0.75 -20.27 11.13
CA VAL A 197 0.62 -19.77 11.33
C VAL A 197 0.94 -19.33 12.75
N GLN A 198 -0.06 -19.11 13.61
CA GLN A 198 0.13 -18.57 14.97
C GLN A 198 1.08 -19.40 15.85
N GLY A 199 1.21 -20.71 15.58
CA GLY A 199 2.12 -21.61 16.30
C GLY A 199 3.58 -21.60 15.80
N PHE A 200 3.88 -20.90 14.71
CA PHE A 200 5.19 -20.90 14.05
C PHE A 200 5.81 -19.49 14.12
N PRO A 201 6.77 -19.23 15.02
CA PRO A 201 7.19 -17.86 15.34
C PRO A 201 7.60 -16.98 14.13
N PRO A 202 8.38 -17.47 13.14
CA PRO A 202 8.68 -16.67 11.95
C PRO A 202 7.44 -16.34 11.11
N LEU A 203 6.53 -17.30 10.91
CA LEU A 203 5.33 -17.10 10.11
C LEU A 203 4.29 -16.23 10.82
N ARG A 204 4.18 -16.36 12.15
CA ARG A 204 3.40 -15.46 13.00
C ARG A 204 3.82 -14.00 12.81
N LYS A 205 5.13 -13.74 12.77
CA LYS A 205 5.68 -12.40 12.49
C LYS A 205 5.40 -11.94 11.05
N ILE A 206 5.37 -12.84 10.06
CA ILE A 206 4.92 -12.51 8.71
C ILE A 206 3.44 -12.08 8.71
N ALA A 207 2.58 -12.81 9.40
CA ALA A 207 1.16 -12.44 9.52
C ALA A 207 1.00 -11.05 10.16
N PHE A 208 1.77 -10.75 11.21
CA PHE A 208 1.78 -9.42 11.80
C PHE A 208 2.27 -8.32 10.84
N ALA A 209 3.27 -8.60 10.00
CA ALA A 209 3.66 -7.66 8.94
C ALA A 209 2.51 -7.38 7.96
N ALA A 210 1.70 -8.39 7.64
CA ALA A 210 0.52 -8.23 6.80
C ALA A 210 -0.56 -7.37 7.48
N PHE A 211 -0.87 -7.61 8.76
CA PHE A 211 -1.91 -6.86 9.48
C PHE A 211 -1.52 -5.39 9.70
N LEU A 212 -0.23 -5.08 9.75
CA LEU A 212 0.26 -3.70 9.79
C LEU A 212 -0.09 -2.90 8.53
N LYS A 213 -0.38 -3.55 7.41
CA LYS A 213 -0.79 -2.90 6.15
C LYS A 213 -2.05 -2.05 6.32
N THR A 214 -3.01 -2.47 7.14
CA THR A 214 -4.20 -1.66 7.42
C THR A 214 -4.00 -0.80 8.67
N LEU A 215 -3.24 -1.28 9.66
CA LEU A 215 -3.07 -0.58 10.93
C LEU A 215 -2.22 0.69 10.84
N LEU A 216 -1.12 0.68 10.09
CA LEU A 216 -0.25 1.86 9.94
C LEU A 216 -0.97 3.03 9.23
N PRO A 217 -1.69 2.82 8.11
CA PRO A 217 -2.61 3.80 7.54
C PRO A 217 -3.62 4.40 8.53
N ILE A 218 -4.25 3.57 9.36
CA ILE A 218 -5.21 4.04 10.38
C ILE A 218 -4.52 4.96 11.40
N GLU A 219 -3.37 4.54 11.94
CA GLU A 219 -2.58 5.35 12.87
C GLU A 219 -2.10 6.66 12.23
N ALA A 220 -1.84 6.66 10.92
CA ALA A 220 -1.48 7.87 10.17
C ALA A 220 -2.63 8.88 10.08
N LEU A 221 -3.86 8.43 9.83
CA LEU A 221 -5.04 9.29 9.81
C LEU A 221 -5.36 9.85 11.21
N ILE A 222 -5.22 9.03 12.25
CA ILE A 222 -5.38 9.47 13.65
C ILE A 222 -4.35 10.55 13.99
N SER A 223 -3.08 10.31 13.65
CA SER A 223 -1.99 11.27 13.88
C SER A 223 -2.16 12.55 13.08
N ALA A 224 -2.84 12.51 11.94
CA ALA A 224 -3.18 13.67 11.14
C ALA A 224 -4.41 14.44 11.66
N GLY A 225 -5.08 13.96 12.72
CA GLY A 225 -6.24 14.63 13.32
C GLY A 225 -7.50 14.57 12.47
N ILE A 226 -7.63 13.56 11.60
CA ILE A 226 -8.83 13.39 10.78
C ILE A 226 -10.01 13.01 11.68
N GLU A 227 -11.13 13.71 11.50
CA GLU A 227 -12.37 13.45 12.23
C GLU A 227 -12.79 11.98 12.05
N GLU A 228 -13.29 11.36 13.11
CA GLU A 228 -13.69 9.94 13.14
C GLU A 228 -12.58 8.90 12.83
N ALA A 229 -11.31 9.30 12.62
CA ALA A 229 -10.23 8.32 12.41
C ALA A 229 -10.03 7.39 13.64
N GLN A 230 -10.36 7.86 14.84
CA GLN A 230 -10.38 7.03 16.04
C GLN A 230 -11.44 5.91 15.96
N ALA A 231 -12.56 6.15 15.28
CA ALA A 231 -13.58 5.12 15.06
C ALA A 231 -13.08 4.03 14.10
N LEU A 232 -12.23 4.35 13.11
CA LEU A 232 -11.56 3.31 12.30
C LEU A 232 -10.73 2.37 13.16
N ARG A 233 -10.09 2.89 14.21
CA ARG A 233 -9.31 2.03 15.09
C ARG A 233 -10.19 1.05 15.86
N ASN A 234 -11.38 1.47 16.27
CA ASN A 234 -12.34 0.57 16.90
C ASN A 234 -12.83 -0.49 15.92
N HIS A 235 -13.17 -0.10 14.68
CA HIS A 235 -13.52 -1.05 13.63
C HIS A 235 -12.40 -2.06 13.35
N TRP A 236 -11.13 -1.62 13.36
CA TRP A 236 -9.99 -2.54 13.21
C TRP A 236 -9.93 -3.52 14.39
N ASN A 237 -10.07 -3.05 15.63
CA ASN A 237 -10.06 -3.95 16.80
C ASN A 237 -11.21 -4.98 16.75
N GLU A 238 -12.38 -4.59 16.21
CA GLU A 238 -13.52 -5.48 15.99
C GLU A 238 -13.26 -6.47 14.86
N ALA A 239 -12.74 -6.02 13.72
CA ALA A 239 -12.41 -6.85 12.56
C ALA A 239 -11.30 -7.87 12.87
N TYR A 240 -10.40 -7.55 13.81
CA TYR A 240 -9.32 -8.43 14.29
C TYR A 240 -9.60 -8.97 15.70
N ALA A 241 -10.86 -9.06 16.12
CA ALA A 241 -11.25 -9.56 17.45
C ALA A 241 -10.88 -11.02 17.71
N TRP A 242 -10.54 -11.78 16.67
CA TRP A 242 -9.98 -13.13 16.75
C TRP A 242 -8.51 -13.16 17.21
N LEU A 243 -7.79 -12.04 17.15
CA LEU A 243 -6.50 -11.89 17.84
C LEU A 243 -6.72 -11.73 19.35
N SER A 244 -5.83 -12.28 20.17
CA SER A 244 -5.86 -12.01 21.60
C SER A 244 -5.58 -10.54 21.90
N LYS A 245 -6.06 -10.03 23.05
CA LYS A 245 -5.79 -8.65 23.48
C LYS A 245 -4.30 -8.32 23.48
N ARG A 246 -3.47 -9.27 23.94
CA ARG A 246 -2.01 -9.12 23.95
C ARG A 246 -1.46 -8.94 22.54
N GLU A 247 -1.98 -9.64 21.55
CA GLU A 247 -1.53 -9.54 20.16
C GLU A 247 -1.94 -8.21 19.53
N GLN A 248 -3.18 -7.78 19.75
CA GLN A 248 -3.63 -6.46 19.33
C GLN A 248 -2.78 -5.34 19.97
N GLU A 249 -2.50 -5.43 21.28
CA GLU A 249 -1.61 -4.49 21.98
C GLU A 249 -0.20 -4.49 21.40
N THR A 250 0.36 -5.67 21.10
CA THR A 250 1.71 -5.77 20.55
C THR A 250 1.80 -5.20 19.14
N LEU A 251 0.80 -5.46 18.28
CA LEU A 251 0.68 -4.82 16.96
C LEU A 251 0.57 -3.29 17.08
N SER A 252 -0.19 -2.80 18.06
CA SER A 252 -0.31 -1.36 18.33
C SER A 252 1.03 -0.72 18.70
N LEU A 253 1.78 -1.38 19.59
CA LEU A 253 3.09 -0.90 20.03
C LEU A 253 4.09 -0.94 18.88
N LEU A 254 4.06 -2.00 18.06
CA LEU A 254 4.88 -2.10 16.87
C LEU A 254 4.52 -1.01 15.85
N ALA A 255 3.23 -0.78 15.59
CA ALA A 255 2.76 0.28 14.69
C ALA A 255 3.26 1.66 15.16
N ARG A 256 3.10 2.00 16.44
CA ARG A 256 3.61 3.26 17.01
C ARG A 256 5.14 3.36 16.93
N SER A 257 5.86 2.27 17.19
CA SER A 257 7.31 2.23 17.04
C SER A 257 7.72 2.54 15.60
N ILE A 258 7.03 1.95 14.61
CA ILE A 258 7.28 2.19 13.19
C ILE A 258 6.95 3.63 12.81
N MET A 259 5.85 4.17 13.32
CA MET A 259 5.46 5.57 13.11
C MET A 259 6.54 6.55 13.58
N ASN A 260 7.24 6.21 14.67
CA ASN A 260 8.24 7.02 15.34
C ASN A 260 9.68 6.77 14.85
N HIS A 261 9.90 5.90 13.86
CA HIS A 261 11.25 5.65 13.37
C HIS A 261 11.86 6.90 12.71
N GLU A 262 12.92 7.40 13.32
CA GLU A 262 13.79 8.43 12.76
C GLU A 262 14.82 7.75 11.82
N GLY A 263 14.46 7.64 10.54
CA GLY A 263 15.37 7.23 9.48
C GLY A 263 15.49 8.32 8.42
N LYS A 264 16.70 8.61 7.95
CA LYS A 264 16.94 9.64 6.93
C LYS A 264 16.41 9.19 5.57
N THR A 265 16.43 7.88 5.29
CA THR A 265 15.94 7.31 4.04
C THR A 265 14.83 6.28 4.26
N PHE A 266 14.05 6.00 3.21
CA PHE A 266 13.03 4.93 3.22
C PHE A 266 13.64 3.57 3.55
N GLN A 267 14.81 3.26 2.97
CA GLN A 267 15.53 2.01 3.19
C GLN A 267 15.94 1.82 4.65
N GLU A 268 16.42 2.88 5.31
CA GLU A 268 16.76 2.84 6.74
C GLU A 268 15.53 2.62 7.62
N ARG A 269 14.42 3.32 7.34
CA ARG A 269 13.16 3.12 8.08
C ARG A 269 12.63 1.69 7.92
N LEU A 270 12.69 1.16 6.70
CA LEU A 270 12.26 -0.19 6.39
C LEU A 270 13.14 -1.24 7.08
N GLU A 271 14.47 -1.10 7.03
CA GLU A 271 15.38 -2.00 7.74
C GLU A 271 15.12 -1.99 9.25
N GLN A 272 14.93 -0.81 9.85
CA GLN A 272 14.62 -0.69 11.27
C GLN A 272 13.28 -1.34 11.64
N ALA A 273 12.24 -1.14 10.81
CA ALA A 273 10.93 -1.76 11.02
C ALA A 273 11.02 -3.29 10.95
N VAL A 274 11.76 -3.84 9.98
CA VAL A 274 11.96 -5.28 9.84
C VAL A 274 12.77 -5.83 11.02
N LEU A 275 13.88 -5.19 11.39
CA LEU A 275 14.65 -5.56 12.57
C LEU A 275 13.78 -5.58 13.83
N ARG A 276 12.94 -4.56 14.01
CA ARG A 276 12.04 -4.50 15.17
C ARG A 276 11.05 -5.65 15.18
N LEU A 277 10.38 -5.92 14.05
CA LEU A 277 9.44 -7.03 13.92
C LEU A 277 10.11 -8.38 14.22
N ILE A 278 11.26 -8.67 13.61
CA ILE A 278 11.87 -10.00 13.72
C ILE A 278 12.50 -10.25 15.08
N THR A 279 13.01 -9.20 15.74
CA THR A 279 13.69 -9.33 17.04
C THR A 279 12.78 -9.13 18.25
N GLU A 280 11.55 -8.65 18.07
CA GLU A 280 10.60 -8.47 19.17
C GLU A 280 10.28 -9.83 19.84
N PRO A 281 10.66 -10.02 21.13
CA PRO A 281 10.47 -11.30 21.81
C PRO A 281 9.02 -11.58 22.17
N SER A 282 8.18 -10.53 22.21
CA SER A 282 6.75 -10.64 22.52
C SER A 282 5.89 -11.06 21.33
N LEU A 283 6.47 -11.11 20.11
CA LEU A 283 5.83 -11.53 18.87
C LEU A 283 6.20 -12.96 18.47
#